data_AF-A0A419VV21-F1
#
_entry.id   AF-A0A419VV21-F1
#
_cell.length_a   1.000
_cell.length_b   1.000
_cell.length_c   1.000
_cell.angle_alpha   90.00
_cell.angle_beta   90.00
_cell.angle_gamma   90.00
#
_symmetry.space_group_name_H-M   'P 1'
#
loop_
_entity.id
_entity.type
_entity.pdbx_description
1 polymer ?
#
loop_
_entity_poly.entity_id
_entity_poly.type
_entity_poly.pdbx_seq_one_letter_code
_entity_poly.pdbx_strand_id
1 'polypeptide(L)'
;MANLNEKEKRDFINHVKSTVTDEAAALTAAGFDPANRVSQLGSEYEAANAAEIAQQKAQAESLKATRLSQETLKVAYDDASSLVNLIEGLLGKDNELVHKLRQFRNN
;
A
#
# COMPACT_ATOMS: atom_id res chain seq x y z
N MET A 1 22.25 16.48 -0.33
CA MET A 1 21.62 15.14 -0.35
C MET A 1 20.43 15.03 -1.32
N ALA A 2 20.08 16.08 -2.08
CA ALA A 2 18.87 16.14 -2.91
C ALA A 2 18.86 15.23 -4.17
N ASN A 3 19.97 14.56 -4.49
CA ASN A 3 20.14 13.86 -5.76
C ASN A 3 20.21 12.32 -5.66
N LEU A 4 20.15 11.73 -4.46
CA LEU A 4 20.22 10.28 -4.29
C LEU A 4 18.81 9.67 -4.25
N ASN A 5 18.59 8.58 -4.99
CA ASN A 5 17.39 7.75 -4.84
C ASN A 5 17.45 6.94 -3.52
N GLU A 6 16.35 6.29 -3.13
CA GLU A 6 16.26 5.57 -1.85
C GLU A 6 17.27 4.43 -1.73
N LYS A 7 17.52 3.69 -2.81
CA LYS A 7 18.56 2.65 -2.83
C LYS A 7 19.94 3.24 -2.58
N GLU A 8 20.27 4.34 -3.27
CA GLU A 8 21.56 5.02 -3.12
C GLU A 8 21.74 5.61 -1.71
N LYS A 9 20.67 6.12 -1.09
CA LYS A 9 20.68 6.55 0.32
C LYS A 9 20.97 5.39 1.27
N ARG A 10 20.36 4.22 1.03
CA ARG A 10 20.61 2.99 1.81
C ARG A 10 22.06 2.51 1.65
N ASP A 11 22.53 2.44 0.41
CA ASP A 11 23.90 2.04 0.10
C ASP A 11 24.91 3.00 0.74
N PHE A 12 24.63 4.31 0.73
CA PHE A 12 25.43 5.31 1.43
C PHE A 12 25.50 5.06 2.94
N ILE A 13 24.37 4.82 3.61
CA ILE A 13 24.34 4.56 5.05
C ILE A 13 25.16 3.31 5.39
N ASN A 14 25.04 2.24 4.59
CA ASN A 14 25.79 1.01 4.79
C ASN A 14 27.30 1.22 4.60
N HIS A 15 27.70 1.95 3.55
CA HIS A 15 29.11 2.30 3.35
C HIS A 15 29.66 3.12 4.51
N VAL A 16 28.94 4.15 4.96
CA VAL A 16 29.37 4.97 6.11
C VAL A 16 29.53 4.12 7.37
N LYS A 17 28.56 3.25 7.68
CA LYS A 17 28.65 2.36 8.86
C LYS A 17 29.86 1.41 8.76
N SER A 18 30.08 0.80 7.60
CA SER A 18 31.22 -0.10 7.39
C SER A 18 32.53 0.65 7.58
N THR A 19 32.74 1.72 6.83
CA THR A 19 34.00 2.49 6.88
C THR A 19 34.29 3.04 8.28
N VAL A 20 33.28 3.55 8.99
CA VAL A 20 33.47 4.05 10.36
C VAL A 20 33.79 2.92 11.35
N THR A 21 33.23 1.71 11.12
CA THR A 21 33.54 0.53 11.93
C THR A 21 34.96 0.03 11.67
N ASP A 22 35.37 -0.03 10.40
CA ASP A 22 36.69 -0.48 9.97
C ASP A 22 37.80 0.46 10.49
N GLU A 23 37.52 1.78 10.52
CA GLU A 23 38.46 2.81 10.98
C GLU A 23 38.28 3.20 12.47
N ALA A 24 37.54 2.40 13.26
CA ALA A 24 37.21 2.74 14.64
C ALA A 24 38.43 2.97 15.54
N ALA A 25 39.53 2.25 15.29
CA ALA A 25 40.78 2.42 16.04
C ALA A 25 41.44 3.79 15.78
N ALA A 26 41.46 4.25 14.53
CA ALA A 26 42.01 5.56 14.16
C ALA A 26 41.15 6.70 14.73
N LEU A 27 39.82 6.54 14.70
CA LEU A 27 38.89 7.48 15.30
C LEU A 27 39.04 7.56 16.83
N THR A 28 39.19 6.41 17.50
CA THR A 28 39.41 6.36 18.95
C THR A 28 40.73 7.01 19.33
N ALA A 29 41.80 6.77 18.56
CA ALA A 29 43.09 7.42 18.75
C ALA A 29 43.02 8.95 18.56
N ALA A 30 42.10 9.43 17.72
CA ALA A 30 41.78 10.85 17.56
C ALA A 30 40.83 11.40 18.64
N GLY A 31 40.44 10.59 19.63
CA GLY A 31 39.57 10.98 20.75
C GLY A 31 38.07 10.89 20.46
N PHE A 32 37.66 10.21 19.39
CA PHE A 32 36.26 9.99 19.04
C PHE A 32 35.89 8.50 19.11
N ASP A 33 34.91 8.15 19.93
CA ASP A 33 34.31 6.82 19.95
C ASP A 33 33.07 6.77 19.03
N PRO A 34 33.14 6.07 17.88
CA PRO A 34 32.04 6.01 16.94
C PRO A 34 30.90 5.05 17.35
N ALA A 35 31.07 4.21 18.38
CA ALA A 35 30.19 3.07 18.65
C ALA A 35 28.71 3.47 18.76
N ASN A 36 28.42 4.51 19.54
CA ASN A 36 27.06 4.99 19.75
C ASN A 36 26.42 5.54 18.47
N ARG A 37 27.20 6.20 17.59
CA ARG A 37 26.66 6.76 16.34
C ARG A 37 26.45 5.70 15.28
N VAL A 38 27.35 4.73 15.16
CA VAL A 38 27.15 3.58 14.27
C VAL A 38 25.93 2.75 14.70
N SER A 39 25.76 2.55 16.01
CA SER A 39 24.59 1.87 16.56
C SER A 39 23.30 2.60 16.22
N GLN A 40 23.24 3.92 16.46
CA GLN A 40 22.07 4.73 16.13
C GLN A 40 21.74 4.72 14.63
N LEU A 41 22.74 4.90 13.76
CA LEU A 41 22.57 4.81 12.30
C LEU A 41 22.02 3.43 11.89
N GLY A 42 22.43 2.37 12.58
CA GLY A 42 21.85 1.04 12.39
C GLY A 42 20.38 0.97 12.75
N SER A 43 20.00 1.48 13.92
CA SER A 43 18.59 1.50 14.34
C SER A 43 17.71 2.33 13.40
N GLU A 44 18.19 3.49 12.95
CA GLU A 44 17.46 4.35 12.01
C GLU A 44 17.29 3.68 10.64
N TYR A 45 18.32 2.99 10.16
CA TYR A 45 18.28 2.21 8.90
C TYR A 45 17.24 1.08 8.96
N GLU A 46 17.24 0.29 10.05
CA GLU A 46 16.28 -0.79 10.23
C GLU A 46 14.84 -0.26 10.36
N ALA A 47 14.65 0.85 11.08
CA ALA A 47 13.34 1.49 11.19
C ALA A 47 12.82 1.96 9.82
N ALA A 48 13.68 2.55 8.99
CA ALA A 48 13.33 2.96 7.64
C ALA A 48 12.93 1.76 6.75
N ASN A 49 13.70 0.67 6.78
CA ASN A 49 13.36 -0.55 6.04
C ASN A 49 12.04 -1.16 6.49
N ALA A 50 11.81 -1.22 7.81
CA ALA A 50 10.55 -1.73 8.36
C ALA A 50 9.35 -0.88 7.92
N ALA A 51 9.51 0.44 7.88
CA ALA A 51 8.47 1.35 7.41
C ALA A 51 8.16 1.17 5.91
N GLU A 52 9.18 0.99 5.06
CA GLU A 52 8.98 0.71 3.62
C GLU A 52 8.25 -0.62 3.40
N ILE A 53 8.64 -1.68 4.13
CA ILE A 53 7.95 -2.97 4.09
C ILE A 53 6.48 -2.83 4.51
N ALA A 54 6.21 -2.06 5.57
CA ALA A 54 4.85 -1.80 6.02
C ALA A 54 4.03 -1.03 4.97
N GLN A 55 4.64 -0.03 4.32
CA GLN A 55 4.02 0.72 3.23
C GLN A 55 3.65 -0.19 2.05
N GLN A 56 4.57 -1.06 1.61
CA GLN A 56 4.33 -2.00 0.52
C GLN A 56 3.18 -2.98 0.85
N LYS A 57 3.14 -3.47 2.09
CA LYS A 57 2.04 -4.33 2.57
C LYS A 57 0.71 -3.59 2.55
N ALA A 58 0.66 -2.37 3.07
CA ALA A 58 -0.55 -1.54 3.08
C ALA A 58 -1.04 -1.25 1.65
N GLN A 59 -0.12 -1.00 0.71
CA GLN A 59 -0.47 -0.83 -0.70
C GLN A 59 -1.08 -2.09 -1.30
N ALA A 60 -0.50 -3.26 -1.04
CA ALA A 60 -1.03 -4.54 -1.50
C ALA A 60 -2.44 -4.81 -0.92
N GLU A 61 -2.66 -4.50 0.36
CA GLU A 61 -3.95 -4.62 1.02
C GLU A 61 -4.99 -3.66 0.43
N SER A 62 -4.60 -2.40 0.15
CA SER A 62 -5.46 -1.42 -0.52
C SER A 62 -5.91 -1.91 -1.91
N LEU A 63 -4.98 -2.50 -2.68
CA LEU A 63 -5.31 -3.06 -4.00
C LEU A 63 -6.28 -4.24 -3.89
N LYS A 64 -6.07 -5.13 -2.91
CA LYS A 64 -6.99 -6.26 -2.65
C LYS A 64 -8.37 -5.76 -2.25
N ALA A 65 -8.46 -4.79 -1.34
CA ALA A 65 -9.72 -4.20 -0.90
C ALA A 65 -10.46 -3.53 -2.07
N THR A 66 -9.73 -2.85 -2.95
CA THR A 66 -10.30 -2.22 -4.16
C THR A 66 -10.89 -3.27 -5.10
N ARG A 67 -10.18 -4.38 -5.36
CA ARG A 67 -10.70 -5.47 -6.20
C ARG A 67 -11.94 -6.10 -5.59
N LEU A 68 -11.89 -6.43 -4.29
CA LEU A 68 -13.03 -7.00 -3.58
C LEU A 68 -14.25 -6.07 -3.62
N SER A 69 -14.05 -4.76 -3.43
CA SER A 69 -15.13 -3.78 -3.54
C SER A 69 -15.76 -3.74 -4.93
N GLN A 70 -14.95 -3.81 -5.99
CA GLN A 70 -15.46 -3.78 -7.36
C GLN A 70 -16.18 -5.09 -7.72
N GLU A 71 -15.62 -6.23 -7.33
CA GLU A 71 -16.21 -7.56 -7.54
C GLU A 71 -17.56 -7.69 -6.82
N THR A 72 -17.61 -7.32 -5.53
CA THR A 72 -18.85 -7.39 -4.75
C THR A 72 -19.90 -6.40 -5.26
N LEU A 73 -19.51 -5.20 -5.67
CA LEU A 73 -20.44 -4.24 -6.30
C LEU A 73 -21.00 -4.78 -7.60
N LYS A 74 -20.17 -5.43 -8.43
CA LYS A 74 -20.64 -6.06 -9.68
C LYS A 74 -21.66 -7.16 -9.39
N VAL A 75 -21.38 -8.04 -8.43
CA VAL A 75 -22.32 -9.11 -8.02
C VAL A 75 -23.63 -8.50 -7.53
N ALA A 76 -23.57 -7.48 -6.66
CA ALA A 76 -24.77 -6.80 -6.18
C ALA A 76 -25.59 -6.16 -7.30
N TYR A 77 -24.93 -5.58 -8.31
CA TYR A 77 -25.59 -5.02 -9.49
C TYR A 77 -26.24 -6.10 -10.37
N ASP A 78 -25.55 -7.22 -10.61
CA ASP A 78 -26.06 -8.36 -11.36
C ASP A 78 -27.28 -8.98 -10.66
N ASP A 79 -27.23 -9.11 -9.33
CA ASP A 79 -28.33 -9.61 -8.50
C ASP A 79 -29.53 -8.66 -8.54
N ALA A 80 -29.29 -7.35 -8.38
CA ALA A 80 -30.34 -6.34 -8.51
C ALA A 80 -30.99 -6.38 -9.90
N SER A 81 -30.20 -6.52 -10.96
CA SER A 81 -30.70 -6.65 -12.34
C SER A 81 -31.53 -7.92 -12.52
N SER A 82 -31.08 -9.03 -11.94
CA SER A 82 -31.80 -10.31 -11.99
C SER A 82 -33.13 -10.24 -11.24
N LEU A 83 -33.17 -9.54 -10.11
CA LEU A 83 -34.41 -9.29 -9.37
C LEU A 83 -35.41 -8.47 -10.18
N VAL A 84 -34.96 -7.41 -10.88
CA VAL A 84 -35.84 -6.63 -11.77
C VAL A 84 -36.43 -7.51 -12.87
N ASN A 85 -35.63 -8.38 -13.49
CA ASN A 85 -36.11 -9.31 -14.51
C ASN A 85 -37.13 -10.32 -13.95
N LEU A 86 -36.92 -10.80 -12.72
CA LEU A 86 -37.86 -11.70 -12.04
C LEU A 86 -39.20 -11.02 -11.75
N ILE A 87 -39.17 -9.78 -11.26
CA ILE A 87 -40.38 -8.98 -11.02
C ILE A 87 -41.13 -8.73 -12.34
N GLU A 88 -40.41 -8.44 -13.42
CA GLU A 88 -41.01 -8.31 -14.76
C GLU A 88 -41.67 -9.61 -15.23
N GLY A 89 -41.02 -10.76 -15.03
CA GLY A 89 -41.59 -12.06 -15.37
C GLY A 89 -42.89 -12.37 -14.60
N LEU A 90 -43.01 -11.89 -13.36
CA LEU A 90 -44.18 -12.08 -12.51
C LEU A 90 -45.33 -11.11 -12.81
N LEU A 91 -45.03 -9.83 -12.99
CA LEU A 91 -46.03 -8.76 -13.07
C LEU A 91 -46.35 -8.32 -14.50
N GLY A 92 -45.55 -8.73 -15.48
CA GLY A 92 -45.65 -8.28 -16.86
C GLY A 92 -44.94 -6.94 -17.11
N LYS A 93 -44.62 -6.70 -18.39
CA LYS A 93 -43.78 -5.59 -18.84
C LYS A 93 -44.40 -4.20 -18.67
N ASP A 94 -45.73 -4.13 -18.68
CA ASP A 94 -46.50 -2.89 -18.64
C ASP A 94 -46.86 -2.47 -17.20
N ASN A 95 -46.39 -3.22 -16.20
CA ASN A 95 -46.65 -2.89 -14.80
C ASN A 95 -45.87 -1.62 -14.39
N GLU A 96 -46.53 -0.68 -13.72
CA GLU A 96 -45.93 0.59 -13.27
C GLU A 96 -44.67 0.39 -12.40
N LEU A 97 -44.64 -0.66 -11.57
CA LEU A 97 -43.48 -0.98 -10.73
C LEU A 97 -42.29 -1.41 -11.59
N VAL A 98 -42.53 -2.24 -12.61
CA VAL A 98 -41.51 -2.70 -13.56
C VAL A 98 -40.94 -1.51 -14.35
N HIS A 99 -41.79 -0.57 -14.77
CA HIS A 99 -41.33 0.67 -15.41
C HIS A 99 -40.42 1.50 -14.51
N LYS A 100 -40.81 1.71 -13.24
CA LYS A 100 -39.98 2.46 -12.26
C LYS A 100 -38.63 1.78 -12.01
N LEU A 101 -38.61 0.47 -11.83
CA LEU A 101 -37.37 -0.28 -11.57
C LEU A 101 -36.41 -0.25 -12.77
N ARG A 102 -36.93 -0.33 -14.00
CA ARG A 102 -36.12 -0.23 -15.22
C ARG A 102 -35.49 1.14 -15.43
N GLN A 103 -36.15 2.21 -14.97
CA GLN A 103 -35.60 3.57 -15.07
C GLN A 103 -34.27 3.71 -14.30
N PHE A 104 -34.09 2.97 -13.19
CA PHE A 104 -32.83 2.99 -12.44
C PHE A 104 -31.64 2.34 -13.17
N ARG A 105 -31.89 1.53 -14.22
CA ARG A 105 -30.85 0.80 -14.97
C ARG A 105 -30.31 1.57 -16.18
N ASN A 106 -31.05 2.57 -16.66
CA ASN A 106 -30.81 3.25 -17.94
C ASN A 106 -30.33 4.71 -17.78
N ASN A 107 -29.89 5.12 -16.59
CA ASN A 107 -29.26 6.44 -16.36
C ASN A 107 -27.74 6.35 -16.40
#